data_AF-A0A0D2PFG1-F1
#
_entry.id   AF-A0A0D2PFG1-F1
#
_cell.length_a   1.000
_cell.length_b   1.000
_cell.length_c   1.000
_cell.angle_alpha   90.00
_cell.angle_beta   90.00
_cell.angle_gamma   90.00
#
_symmetry.space_group_name_H-M   'P 1'
#
loop_
_entity.id
_entity.type
_entity.pdbx_description
1 polymer ?
#
loop_
_entity_poly.entity_id
_entity_poly.type
_entity_poly.pdbx_seq_one_letter_code
_entity_poly.pdbx_strand_id
1 'polypeptide(L)'
;MQVPNQKRDKGILPTPRKTRLSHHRMTLNPVGKPLHVFESSRQFISAIADAMEAHDDTWFKGQILHRDISVNNIIIAENGEGILIDWDLSVKFPKRRTSQKEELQEPKVARRFARTGSWQFISSRLLRSRTAIQDYCDDRESALWVLLWIALQYTRTSSRPGSGRPHDLRSLMKIFNEVDHLTDGSNAGGRLKLSFLQYYSQEPISFTNRPALHSLVETLITTCAIRYDTPPTAINIAALEIVRKSFQEGPEKELVLENIVGYRYQQKMEDLQSEVWLVKTIRDHLAMPGWPVDDKTSRQEMPPMSSTPYIRPFRVYNFL
;
A
#
# COMPACT_ATOMS: atom_id res chain seq x y z
N MET A 1 -8.22 3.51 -45.66
CA MET A 1 -7.42 2.45 -44.98
C MET A 1 -8.29 1.21 -44.80
N GLN A 2 -7.87 0.03 -45.24
CA GLN A 2 -8.62 -1.21 -45.02
C GLN A 2 -8.51 -1.67 -43.57
N VAL A 3 -9.63 -2.12 -43.00
CA VAL A 3 -9.72 -2.67 -41.64
C VAL A 3 -8.91 -3.97 -41.52
N PRO A 4 -8.26 -4.24 -40.36
CA PRO A 4 -7.35 -5.38 -40.18
C PRO A 4 -7.94 -6.75 -40.53
N ASN A 5 -9.25 -6.94 -40.34
CA ASN A 5 -9.93 -8.21 -40.66
C ASN A 5 -10.01 -8.48 -42.17
N GLN A 6 -10.23 -7.44 -42.99
CA GLN A 6 -10.26 -7.59 -44.46
C GLN A 6 -8.88 -7.97 -45.03
N LYS A 7 -7.79 -7.57 -44.37
CA LYS A 7 -6.43 -7.98 -44.75
C LYS A 7 -6.13 -9.44 -44.36
N ARG A 8 -6.77 -9.96 -43.30
CA ARG A 8 -6.66 -11.38 -42.89
C ARG A 8 -7.41 -12.30 -43.85
N ASP A 9 -8.60 -11.89 -44.30
CA ASP A 9 -9.40 -12.67 -45.26
C ASP A 9 -8.71 -12.81 -46.63
N LYS A 10 -7.87 -11.84 -47.00
CA LYS A 10 -7.04 -11.88 -48.21
C LYS A 10 -5.68 -12.59 -48.03
N GLY A 11 -5.42 -13.19 -46.86
CA GLY A 11 -4.16 -13.88 -46.58
C GLY A 11 -2.93 -12.97 -46.45
N ILE A 12 -3.12 -11.64 -46.40
CA ILE A 12 -2.03 -10.65 -46.28
C ILE A 12 -1.47 -10.65 -44.85
N LEU A 13 -2.30 -10.97 -43.86
CA LEU A 13 -1.91 -11.15 -42.47
C LEU A 13 -2.13 -12.62 -42.06
N PRO A 14 -1.20 -13.24 -41.32
CA PRO A 14 -1.36 -14.59 -40.83
C PRO A 14 -2.61 -14.70 -39.95
N THR A 15 -3.35 -15.81 -40.11
CA THR A 15 -4.50 -16.12 -39.25
C THR A 15 -4.05 -16.23 -37.79
N PRO A 16 -4.73 -15.57 -36.83
CA PRO A 16 -4.38 -15.71 -35.42
C PRO A 16 -4.45 -17.19 -35.04
N ARG A 17 -3.44 -17.69 -34.33
CA ARG A 17 -3.55 -18.98 -33.63
C ARG A 17 -4.85 -18.96 -32.84
N LYS A 18 -5.76 -19.92 -33.07
CA LYS A 18 -6.91 -20.17 -32.20
C LYS A 18 -6.37 -20.47 -30.81
N THR A 19 -6.24 -19.46 -29.96
CA THR A 19 -5.96 -19.64 -28.54
C THR A 19 -7.21 -20.26 -27.94
N ARG A 20 -7.12 -21.53 -27.55
CA ARG A 20 -8.16 -22.19 -26.76
C ARG A 20 -8.24 -21.45 -25.43
N LEU A 21 -9.29 -20.66 -25.25
CA LEU A 21 -9.58 -20.01 -23.98
C LEU A 21 -10.21 -21.06 -23.07
N SER A 22 -9.50 -21.42 -22.01
CA SER A 22 -10.04 -22.27 -20.95
C SER A 22 -10.62 -21.38 -19.86
N HIS A 23 -11.88 -21.60 -19.51
CA HIS A 23 -12.51 -20.96 -18.35
C HIS A 23 -12.32 -21.88 -17.15
N HIS A 24 -11.70 -21.35 -16.10
CA HIS A 24 -11.60 -21.99 -14.79
C HIS A 24 -12.53 -21.26 -13.83
N ARG A 25 -13.39 -21.99 -13.12
CA ARG A 25 -14.25 -21.46 -12.07
C ARG A 25 -13.87 -22.11 -10.75
N MET A 26 -13.53 -21.30 -9.76
CA MET A 26 -13.41 -21.72 -8.37
C MET A 26 -14.63 -21.20 -7.63
N THR A 27 -15.27 -22.04 -6.82
CA THR A 27 -16.36 -21.64 -5.93
C THR A 27 -15.87 -21.84 -4.52
N LEU A 28 -15.75 -20.73 -3.79
CA LEU A 28 -15.44 -20.72 -2.37
C LEU A 28 -16.77 -20.51 -1.63
N ASN A 29 -16.95 -21.16 -0.48
CA ASN A 29 -18.04 -20.78 0.44
C ASN A 29 -17.87 -19.30 0.83
N PRO A 30 -18.91 -18.58 1.30
CA PRO A 30 -18.74 -17.22 1.79
C PRO A 30 -17.70 -17.23 2.94
N VAL A 31 -16.44 -16.89 2.62
CA VAL A 31 -15.31 -17.01 3.57
C VAL A 31 -15.29 -15.82 4.54
N GLY A 32 -16.07 -14.77 4.25
CA GLY A 32 -16.13 -13.58 5.07
C GLY A 32 -16.90 -12.45 4.40
N LYS A 33 -16.88 -11.29 5.04
CA LYS A 33 -17.51 -10.05 4.57
C LYS A 33 -16.43 -9.08 4.06
N PRO A 34 -16.76 -8.14 3.15
CA PRO A 34 -15.80 -7.14 2.70
C PRO A 34 -15.20 -6.29 3.85
N LEU A 35 -13.93 -5.89 3.76
CA LEU A 35 -13.25 -5.13 4.82
C LEU A 35 -14.02 -3.89 5.32
N HIS A 36 -14.76 -3.20 4.43
CA HIS A 36 -15.48 -1.97 4.75
C HIS A 36 -16.76 -2.16 5.60
N VAL A 37 -17.15 -3.40 5.90
CA VAL A 37 -18.31 -3.71 6.76
C VAL A 37 -17.94 -3.97 8.22
N PHE A 38 -16.69 -3.66 8.60
CA PHE A 38 -16.16 -3.79 9.95
C PHE A 38 -17.09 -3.25 11.03
N GLU A 39 -17.00 -3.84 12.21
CA GLU A 39 -17.84 -3.55 13.39
C GLU A 39 -17.17 -2.55 14.34
N SER A 40 -15.86 -2.35 14.22
CA SER A 40 -15.12 -1.30 14.90
C SER A 40 -13.83 -0.97 14.14
N SER A 41 -13.28 0.22 14.37
CA SER A 41 -11.95 0.60 13.87
C SER A 41 -10.87 -0.38 14.35
N ARG A 42 -11.03 -0.96 15.55
CA ARG A 42 -10.14 -2.01 16.06
C ARG A 42 -10.22 -3.29 15.23
N GLN A 43 -11.42 -3.77 14.88
CA GLN A 43 -11.58 -4.93 13.98
C GLN A 43 -11.00 -4.65 12.59
N PHE A 44 -11.27 -3.47 12.05
CA PHE A 44 -10.72 -3.04 10.76
C PHE A 44 -9.18 -3.12 10.73
N ILE A 45 -8.52 -2.57 11.75
CA ILE A 45 -7.06 -2.55 11.83
C ILE A 45 -6.50 -3.94 12.14
N SER A 46 -7.19 -4.73 12.96
CA SER A 46 -6.84 -6.14 13.19
C SER A 46 -6.90 -6.96 11.92
N ALA A 47 -7.95 -6.82 11.12
CA ALA A 47 -8.10 -7.55 9.87
C ALA A 47 -7.01 -7.21 8.84
N ILE A 48 -6.56 -5.95 8.79
CA ILE A 48 -5.37 -5.60 7.99
C ILE A 48 -4.12 -6.29 8.55
N ALA A 49 -3.93 -6.31 9.86
CA ALA A 49 -2.78 -6.99 10.47
C ALA A 49 -2.76 -8.49 10.14
N ASP A 50 -3.90 -9.18 10.26
CA ASP A 50 -4.03 -10.61 9.94
C ASP A 50 -3.71 -10.87 8.44
N ALA A 51 -4.22 -10.02 7.54
CA ALA A 51 -3.94 -10.12 6.11
C ALA A 51 -2.46 -9.87 5.78
N MET A 52 -1.82 -8.90 6.46
CA MET A 52 -0.40 -8.61 6.26
C MET A 52 0.52 -9.64 6.90
N GLU A 53 0.06 -10.35 7.92
CA GLU A 53 0.75 -11.53 8.47
C GLU A 53 0.81 -12.65 7.45
N ALA A 54 -0.30 -12.93 6.76
CA ALA A 54 -0.30 -13.87 5.62
C ALA A 54 0.61 -13.39 4.47
N HIS A 55 0.60 -12.08 4.17
CA HIS A 55 1.50 -11.49 3.16
C HIS A 55 2.97 -11.71 3.51
N ASP A 56 3.39 -11.31 4.71
CA ASP A 56 4.78 -11.44 5.16
C ASP A 56 5.21 -12.92 5.16
N ASP A 57 4.38 -13.83 5.69
CA ASP A 57 4.64 -15.27 5.66
C ASP A 57 4.88 -15.79 4.24
N THR A 58 4.02 -15.43 3.29
CA THR A 58 4.18 -15.87 1.90
C THR A 58 5.43 -15.30 1.21
N TRP A 59 5.83 -14.08 1.55
CA TRP A 59 7.04 -13.47 1.02
C TRP A 59 8.29 -14.06 1.66
N PHE A 60 8.43 -13.99 2.99
CA PHE A 60 9.66 -14.37 3.68
C PHE A 60 9.88 -15.89 3.68
N LYS A 61 8.82 -16.71 3.76
CA LYS A 61 8.93 -18.18 3.72
C LYS A 61 8.78 -18.75 2.30
N GLY A 62 7.90 -18.16 1.50
CA GLY A 62 7.52 -18.67 0.17
C GLY A 62 8.19 -17.99 -1.02
N GLN A 63 8.73 -16.78 -0.83
CA GLN A 63 9.17 -15.87 -1.91
C GLN A 63 8.05 -15.62 -2.93
N ILE A 64 6.81 -15.51 -2.46
CA ILE A 64 5.64 -15.21 -3.28
C ILE A 64 5.18 -13.80 -2.95
N LEU A 65 5.08 -12.96 -3.96
CA LEU A 65 4.59 -11.58 -3.85
C LEU A 65 3.13 -11.53 -4.28
N HIS A 66 2.26 -10.88 -3.50
CA HIS A 66 0.81 -10.82 -3.76
C HIS A 66 0.47 -9.92 -4.94
N ARG A 67 1.03 -8.70 -4.95
CA ARG A 67 0.94 -7.70 -6.01
C ARG A 67 -0.38 -6.94 -6.19
N ASP A 68 -1.43 -7.33 -5.49
CA ASP A 68 -2.71 -6.60 -5.49
C ASP A 68 -3.32 -6.48 -4.08
N ILE A 69 -2.57 -5.91 -3.14
CA ILE A 69 -3.13 -5.57 -1.82
C ILE A 69 -4.15 -4.44 -2.01
N SER A 70 -5.43 -4.75 -1.77
CA SER A 70 -6.54 -3.84 -2.01
C SER A 70 -7.68 -4.07 -1.01
N VAL A 71 -8.59 -3.10 -0.88
CA VAL A 71 -9.79 -3.21 -0.02
C VAL A 71 -10.67 -4.42 -0.38
N ASN A 72 -10.64 -4.86 -1.65
CA ASN A 72 -11.47 -5.98 -2.11
C ASN A 72 -10.81 -7.34 -1.85
N ASN A 73 -9.49 -7.34 -1.62
CA ASN A 73 -8.70 -8.55 -1.46
C ASN A 73 -8.40 -8.84 0.03
N ILE A 74 -8.94 -8.03 0.93
CA ILE A 74 -8.96 -8.29 2.37
C ILE A 74 -10.43 -8.45 2.78
N ILE A 75 -10.74 -9.59 3.39
CA ILE A 75 -12.08 -9.89 3.92
C ILE A 75 -12.00 -10.14 5.42
N ILE A 76 -13.13 -9.96 6.11
CA ILE A 76 -13.30 -10.23 7.54
C ILE A 76 -14.08 -11.55 7.65
N ALA A 77 -13.46 -12.59 8.19
CA ALA A 77 -14.09 -13.86 8.48
C ALA A 77 -15.18 -13.74 9.56
N GLU A 78 -15.97 -14.80 9.73
CA GLU A 78 -17.07 -14.81 10.70
C GLU A 78 -16.60 -14.60 12.16
N ASN A 79 -15.39 -15.06 12.49
CA ASN A 79 -14.76 -14.84 13.80
C ASN A 79 -14.11 -13.44 13.94
N GLY A 80 -14.19 -12.58 12.92
CA GLY A 80 -13.62 -11.24 12.93
C GLY A 80 -12.17 -11.14 12.45
N GLU A 81 -11.52 -12.26 12.10
CA GLU A 81 -10.15 -12.29 11.59
C GLU A 81 -10.08 -11.81 10.13
N GLY A 82 -8.99 -11.14 9.77
CA GLY A 82 -8.71 -10.76 8.40
C GLY A 82 -8.13 -11.90 7.56
N ILE A 83 -8.55 -11.99 6.30
CA ILE A 83 -8.02 -12.96 5.34
C ILE A 83 -7.61 -12.23 4.07
N LEU A 84 -6.37 -12.48 3.62
CA LEU A 84 -5.86 -12.04 2.33
C LEU A 84 -6.24 -13.05 1.23
N ILE A 85 -7.02 -12.59 0.25
CA ILE A 85 -7.52 -13.38 -0.87
C ILE A 85 -7.01 -12.84 -2.22
N ASP A 86 -7.35 -13.51 -3.32
CA ASP A 86 -7.05 -13.11 -4.70
C ASP A 86 -5.53 -13.07 -5.04
N TRP A 87 -4.92 -14.25 -5.00
CA TRP A 87 -3.51 -14.47 -5.34
C TRP A 87 -3.26 -14.62 -6.85
N ASP A 88 -4.22 -14.29 -7.72
CA ASP A 88 -4.13 -14.54 -9.17
C ASP A 88 -3.02 -13.70 -9.84
N LEU A 89 -2.72 -12.53 -9.27
CA LEU A 89 -1.64 -11.65 -9.72
C LEU A 89 -0.28 -12.00 -9.11
N SER A 90 -0.23 -12.99 -8.21
CA SER A 90 0.97 -13.30 -7.45
C SER A 90 2.13 -13.81 -8.32
N VAL A 91 3.35 -13.53 -7.86
CA VAL A 91 4.57 -13.94 -8.53
C VAL A 91 5.52 -14.58 -7.54
N LYS A 92 5.95 -15.80 -7.85
CA LYS A 92 7.02 -16.48 -7.13
C LYS A 92 8.37 -16.00 -7.64
N PHE A 93 9.18 -15.47 -6.75
CA PHE A 93 10.56 -15.07 -7.01
C PHE A 93 11.51 -16.26 -6.81
N PRO A 94 12.66 -16.28 -7.52
CA PRO A 94 13.72 -17.22 -7.23
C PRO A 94 14.17 -17.06 -5.77
N LYS A 95 14.42 -18.17 -5.06
CA LYS A 95 14.95 -18.10 -3.69
C LYS A 95 16.28 -17.34 -3.69
N ARG A 96 16.40 -16.33 -2.81
CA ARG A 96 17.67 -15.63 -2.53
C ARG A 96 18.76 -16.67 -2.20
N ARG A 97 19.81 -16.77 -3.01
CA ARG A 97 21.01 -17.53 -2.64
C ARG A 97 21.82 -16.67 -1.68
N THR A 98 22.20 -17.22 -0.54
CA THR A 98 22.88 -16.56 0.60
C THR A 98 24.21 -15.88 0.29
N SER A 99 24.70 -15.90 -0.95
CA SER A 99 26.03 -15.41 -1.34
C SER A 99 26.05 -14.39 -2.48
N GLN A 100 24.91 -13.87 -2.95
CA GLN A 100 24.89 -12.82 -3.97
C GLN A 100 24.25 -11.53 -3.44
N LYS A 101 24.97 -10.41 -3.60
CA LYS A 101 24.52 -9.06 -3.30
C LYS A 101 23.19 -8.77 -4.00
N GLU A 102 22.16 -8.60 -3.17
CA GLU A 102 21.01 -7.66 -3.20
C GLU A 102 20.21 -7.35 -4.47
N GLU A 103 20.60 -7.72 -5.67
CA GLU A 103 19.72 -7.54 -6.82
C GLU A 103 18.68 -8.66 -6.87
N LEU A 104 17.40 -8.30 -6.72
CA LEU A 104 16.26 -9.14 -7.07
C LEU A 104 16.43 -9.56 -8.53
N GLN A 105 16.99 -10.74 -8.77
CA GLN A 105 17.11 -11.28 -10.13
C GLN A 105 15.72 -11.34 -10.75
N GLU A 106 15.57 -10.68 -11.90
CA GLU A 106 14.30 -10.61 -12.62
C GLU A 106 13.74 -12.03 -12.83
N PRO A 107 12.51 -12.32 -12.35
CA PRO A 107 11.84 -13.55 -12.73
C PRO A 107 11.78 -13.67 -14.26
N LYS A 108 12.20 -14.81 -14.83
CA LYS A 108 12.25 -15.08 -16.28
C LYS A 108 10.85 -15.23 -16.94
N VAL A 109 9.92 -14.30 -16.71
CA VAL A 109 8.55 -14.36 -17.24
C VAL A 109 8.14 -13.03 -17.87
N ALA A 110 8.23 -12.96 -19.20
CA ALA A 110 8.06 -11.77 -20.05
C ALA A 110 6.70 -11.04 -19.97
N ARG A 111 5.67 -11.60 -19.30
CA ARG A 111 4.32 -11.02 -19.23
C ARG A 111 3.94 -10.40 -17.89
N ARG A 112 4.76 -10.57 -16.84
CA ARG A 112 4.33 -10.31 -15.45
C ARG A 112 4.69 -8.94 -14.89
N PHE A 113 5.60 -8.16 -15.48
CA PHE A 113 6.08 -6.90 -14.88
C PHE A 113 5.36 -5.63 -15.32
N ALA A 114 4.31 -5.74 -16.14
CA ALA A 114 3.42 -4.60 -16.31
C ALA A 114 2.86 -4.20 -14.93
N ARG A 115 2.71 -2.90 -14.68
CA ARG A 115 2.05 -2.37 -13.48
C ARG A 115 0.67 -3.03 -13.34
N THR A 116 0.52 -3.92 -12.36
CA THR A 116 -0.70 -4.67 -12.02
C THR A 116 -1.27 -4.17 -10.70
N GLY A 117 -2.49 -4.60 -10.39
CA GLY A 117 -3.17 -4.29 -9.14
C GLY A 117 -4.14 -3.12 -9.25
N SER A 118 -4.84 -2.89 -8.16
CA SER A 118 -5.88 -1.88 -8.01
C SER A 118 -5.25 -0.49 -7.93
N TRP A 119 -5.44 0.34 -8.97
CA TRP A 119 -4.80 1.66 -9.15
C TRP A 119 -4.70 2.51 -7.88
N GLN A 120 -5.81 2.57 -7.13
CA GLN A 120 -5.95 3.34 -5.90
C GLN A 120 -4.92 2.97 -4.83
N PHE A 121 -4.44 1.74 -4.81
CA PHE A 121 -3.57 1.20 -3.77
C PHE A 121 -2.12 0.99 -4.23
N ILE A 122 -1.85 1.03 -5.55
CA ILE A 122 -0.48 0.90 -6.08
C ILE A 122 0.45 1.97 -5.49
N SER A 123 1.67 1.59 -5.14
CA SER A 123 2.68 2.52 -4.60
C SER A 123 2.98 3.68 -5.54
N SER A 124 3.39 4.83 -4.98
CA SER A 124 3.78 5.99 -5.79
C SER A 124 4.91 5.63 -6.78
N ARG A 125 5.90 4.87 -6.31
CA ARG A 125 7.04 4.40 -7.12
C ARG A 125 6.58 3.65 -8.38
N LEU A 126 5.63 2.72 -8.25
CA LEU A 126 5.10 1.94 -9.37
C LEU A 126 4.18 2.76 -10.28
N LEU A 127 3.39 3.68 -9.71
CA LEU A 127 2.54 4.57 -10.51
C LEU A 127 3.37 5.52 -11.39
N ARG A 128 4.51 6.00 -10.87
CA ARG A 128 5.41 6.93 -11.55
C ARG A 128 6.35 6.25 -12.55
N SER A 129 6.76 5.01 -12.29
CA SER A 129 7.69 4.27 -13.15
C SER A 129 7.07 2.98 -13.66
N ARG A 130 6.73 2.94 -14.95
CA ARG A 130 6.14 1.75 -15.60
C ARG A 130 7.11 0.57 -15.71
N THR A 131 8.41 0.84 -15.63
CA THR A 131 9.47 -0.18 -15.70
C THR A 131 9.91 -0.65 -14.32
N ALA A 132 9.41 -0.02 -13.24
CA ALA A 132 9.71 -0.45 -11.89
C ALA A 132 9.14 -1.85 -11.63
N ILE A 133 10.00 -2.73 -11.13
CA ILE A 133 9.60 -4.07 -10.68
C ILE A 133 9.01 -3.93 -9.29
N GLN A 134 7.80 -4.46 -9.12
CA GLN A 134 7.12 -4.50 -7.83
C GLN A 134 7.88 -5.39 -6.84
N ASP A 135 8.08 -4.88 -5.64
CA ASP A 135 8.66 -5.58 -4.50
C ASP A 135 7.66 -5.67 -3.33
N TYR A 136 8.03 -6.39 -2.27
CA TYR A 136 7.19 -6.52 -1.08
C TYR A 136 6.99 -5.19 -0.34
N CYS A 137 7.91 -4.23 -0.46
CA CYS A 137 7.74 -2.90 0.12
C CYS A 137 6.62 -2.11 -0.58
N ASP A 138 6.35 -2.36 -1.87
CA ASP A 138 5.17 -1.81 -2.53
C ASP A 138 3.86 -2.42 -2.03
N ASP A 139 3.83 -3.71 -1.73
CA ASP A 139 2.66 -4.34 -1.14
C ASP A 139 2.42 -3.80 0.28
N ARG A 140 3.49 -3.53 1.06
CA ARG A 140 3.41 -2.84 2.35
C ARG A 140 2.92 -1.39 2.23
N GLU A 141 3.39 -0.64 1.24
CA GLU A 141 2.85 0.70 0.95
C GLU A 141 1.38 0.63 0.51
N SER A 142 0.99 -0.41 -0.23
CA SER A 142 -0.40 -0.65 -0.61
C SER A 142 -1.28 -0.90 0.62
N ALA A 143 -0.78 -1.60 1.65
CA ALA A 143 -1.48 -1.76 2.93
C ALA A 143 -1.71 -0.42 3.65
N LEU A 144 -0.72 0.50 3.63
CA LEU A 144 -0.90 1.87 4.11
C LEU A 144 -2.03 2.58 3.33
N TRP A 145 -2.05 2.47 1.99
CA TRP A 145 -3.09 3.10 1.18
C TRP A 145 -4.49 2.51 1.45
N VAL A 146 -4.60 1.19 1.65
CA VAL A 146 -5.86 0.53 2.05
C VAL A 146 -6.34 1.05 3.41
N LEU A 147 -5.43 1.12 4.38
CA LEU A 147 -5.74 1.60 5.73
C LEU A 147 -6.24 3.05 5.67
N LEU A 148 -5.49 3.92 4.98
CA LEU A 148 -5.82 5.33 4.86
C LEU A 148 -7.13 5.55 4.09
N TRP A 149 -7.38 4.80 3.02
CA TRP A 149 -8.61 4.88 2.23
C TRP A 149 -9.87 4.60 3.05
N ILE A 150 -9.84 3.55 3.89
CA ILE A 150 -10.99 3.24 4.76
C ILE A 150 -11.06 4.25 5.91
N ALA A 151 -9.93 4.55 6.58
CA ALA A 151 -9.90 5.51 7.68
C ALA A 151 -10.49 6.88 7.27
N LEU A 152 -10.09 7.41 6.10
CA LEU A 152 -10.61 8.67 5.58
C LEU A 152 -12.10 8.64 5.25
N GLN A 153 -12.65 7.49 4.84
CA GLN A 153 -14.07 7.39 4.50
C GLN A 153 -14.96 7.17 5.71
N TYR A 154 -14.43 6.64 6.80
CA TYR A 154 -15.21 6.24 7.98
C TYR A 154 -14.90 7.08 9.21
N THR A 155 -13.84 7.89 9.19
CA THR A 155 -13.46 8.76 10.32
C THR A 155 -13.32 10.20 9.86
N ARG A 156 -13.95 11.13 10.60
CA ARG A 156 -13.78 12.57 10.38
C ARG A 156 -12.33 12.98 10.63
N THR A 157 -11.79 13.78 9.72
CA THR A 157 -10.41 14.28 9.81
C THR A 157 -10.36 15.81 9.88
N SER A 158 -9.41 16.37 10.64
CA SER A 158 -9.13 17.81 10.68
C SER A 158 -7.71 18.13 10.19
N SER A 159 -7.52 19.37 9.71
CA SER A 159 -6.23 19.85 9.18
C SER A 159 -5.14 20.06 10.22
N ARG A 160 -5.52 20.15 11.49
CA ARG A 160 -4.60 20.19 12.63
C ARG A 160 -5.35 19.71 13.88
N PRO A 161 -4.66 19.10 14.86
CA PRO A 161 -5.22 18.95 16.20
C PRO A 161 -5.70 20.32 16.72
N GLY A 162 -6.97 20.41 17.13
CA GLY A 162 -7.54 21.62 17.73
C GLY A 162 -7.98 22.75 16.77
N SER A 163 -7.75 22.66 15.45
CA SER A 163 -8.22 23.71 14.53
C SER A 163 -9.74 23.72 14.31
N GLY A 164 -10.39 22.57 14.55
CA GLY A 164 -11.82 22.36 14.30
C GLY A 164 -12.23 22.42 12.83
N ARG A 165 -11.31 22.76 11.90
CA ARG A 165 -11.57 22.80 10.47
C ARG A 165 -11.40 21.40 9.88
N PRO A 166 -12.49 20.78 9.39
CA PRO A 166 -12.38 19.49 8.74
C PRO A 166 -11.56 19.63 7.45
N HIS A 167 -10.75 18.61 7.16
CA HIS A 167 -10.19 18.49 5.81
C HIS A 167 -11.31 18.35 4.79
N ASP A 168 -11.13 18.92 3.60
CA ASP A 168 -12.00 18.57 2.48
C ASP A 168 -11.72 17.13 2.06
N LEU A 169 -12.59 16.20 2.52
CA LEU A 169 -12.49 14.79 2.18
C LEU A 169 -12.45 14.57 0.66
N ARG A 170 -13.15 15.40 -0.13
CA ARG A 170 -13.09 15.32 -1.60
C ARG A 170 -11.67 15.55 -2.10
N SER A 171 -10.99 16.55 -1.57
CA SER A 171 -9.61 16.88 -1.97
C SER A 171 -8.62 15.80 -1.52
N LEU A 172 -8.74 15.26 -0.30
CA LEU A 172 -7.91 14.13 0.15
C LEU A 172 -8.12 12.87 -0.71
N MET A 173 -9.36 12.57 -1.09
CA MET A 173 -9.68 11.39 -1.89
C MET A 173 -9.18 11.47 -3.34
N LYS A 174 -8.73 12.65 -3.82
CA LYS A 174 -8.08 12.79 -5.14
C LYS A 174 -6.74 12.04 -5.21
N ILE A 175 -6.04 11.90 -4.08
CA ILE A 175 -4.73 11.21 -3.99
C ILE A 175 -4.80 9.81 -4.60
N PHE A 176 -5.92 9.12 -4.39
CA PHE A 176 -6.11 7.73 -4.82
C PHE A 176 -6.55 7.57 -6.28
N ASN A 177 -7.14 8.61 -6.88
CA ASN A 177 -7.69 8.55 -8.24
C ASN A 177 -6.88 9.38 -9.24
N GLU A 178 -5.70 9.85 -8.84
CA GLU A 178 -4.78 10.57 -9.71
C GLU A 178 -4.34 9.70 -10.89
N VAL A 179 -4.67 10.13 -12.11
CA VAL A 179 -4.24 9.51 -13.35
C VAL A 179 -3.79 10.61 -14.31
N ASP A 180 -2.54 10.54 -14.74
CA ASP A 180 -1.97 11.34 -15.82
C ASP A 180 -2.00 10.52 -17.12
N HIS A 181 -2.65 11.03 -18.17
CA HIS A 181 -2.62 10.41 -19.50
C HIS A 181 -1.42 10.94 -20.29
N LEU A 182 -0.48 10.06 -20.60
CA LEU A 182 0.74 10.39 -21.33
C LEU A 182 0.51 10.42 -22.83
N THR A 183 1.39 11.12 -23.55
CA THR A 183 1.32 11.30 -25.02
C THR A 183 1.45 9.99 -25.80
N ASP A 184 2.06 8.96 -25.20
CA ASP A 184 2.18 7.61 -25.78
C ASP A 184 0.93 6.74 -25.54
N GLY A 185 -0.15 7.32 -24.99
CA GLY A 185 -1.40 6.64 -24.67
C GLY A 185 -1.35 5.82 -23.38
N SER A 186 -0.23 5.83 -22.66
CA SER A 186 -0.12 5.16 -21.37
C SER A 186 -0.55 6.04 -20.20
N ASN A 187 -0.86 5.42 -19.05
CA ASN A 187 -1.23 6.13 -17.83
C ASN A 187 -0.04 6.20 -16.87
N ALA A 188 0.13 7.33 -16.20
CA ALA A 188 1.01 7.53 -15.04
C ALA A 188 0.19 8.10 -13.87
N GLY A 189 0.82 8.25 -12.71
CA GLY A 189 0.20 8.89 -11.55
C GLY A 189 1.14 8.87 -10.36
N GLY A 190 0.58 8.97 -9.16
CA GLY A 190 1.34 8.83 -7.92
C GLY A 190 2.12 10.07 -7.51
N ARG A 191 1.98 11.23 -8.17
CA ARG A 191 2.60 12.48 -7.71
C ARG A 191 1.91 13.00 -6.46
N LEU A 192 0.58 12.91 -6.36
CA LEU A 192 -0.15 13.29 -5.16
C LEU A 192 0.21 12.36 -3.99
N LYS A 193 0.35 11.06 -4.23
CA LYS A 193 0.84 10.09 -3.22
C LYS A 193 2.25 10.42 -2.76
N LEU A 194 3.15 10.72 -3.70
CA LEU A 194 4.52 11.13 -3.40
C LEU A 194 4.53 12.37 -2.51
N SER A 195 3.85 13.43 -2.96
CA SER A 195 3.76 14.69 -2.24
C SER A 195 3.15 14.50 -0.86
N PHE A 196 2.08 13.70 -0.74
CA PHE A 196 1.48 13.38 0.55
C PHE A 196 2.48 12.75 1.51
N LEU A 197 3.25 11.75 1.07
CA LEU A 197 4.25 11.09 1.91
C LEU A 197 5.41 12.02 2.29
N GLN A 198 5.97 12.75 1.33
CA GLN A 198 7.15 13.61 1.55
C GLN A 198 6.84 14.87 2.39
N TYR A 199 5.64 15.43 2.25
CA TYR A 199 5.24 16.68 2.92
C TYR A 199 4.25 16.46 4.07
N TYR A 200 4.04 15.21 4.50
CA TYR A 200 3.09 14.89 5.57
C TYR A 200 3.31 15.68 6.86
N SER A 201 4.58 15.91 7.24
CA SER A 201 4.93 16.66 8.46
C SER A 201 4.53 18.13 8.42
N GLN A 202 4.32 18.70 7.23
CA GLN A 202 3.89 20.09 7.05
C GLN A 202 2.37 20.23 7.13
N GLU A 203 1.64 19.25 6.60
CA GLU A 203 0.18 19.23 6.57
C GLU A 203 -0.37 17.86 7.02
N PRO A 204 -0.26 17.52 8.32
CA PRO A 204 -0.70 16.21 8.81
C PRO A 204 -2.23 16.09 8.81
N ILE A 205 -2.71 14.84 8.80
CA ILE A 205 -4.12 14.55 9.03
C ILE A 205 -4.32 14.14 10.50
N SER A 206 -5.34 14.70 11.14
CA SER A 206 -5.73 14.28 12.50
C SER A 206 -7.08 13.58 12.44
N PHE A 207 -7.14 12.35 12.95
CA PHE A 207 -8.38 11.58 13.05
C PHE A 207 -9.12 11.96 14.34
N THR A 208 -10.26 12.64 14.20
CA THR A 208 -10.98 13.21 15.33
C THR A 208 -11.42 12.12 16.31
N ASN A 209 -11.12 12.32 17.59
CA ASN A 209 -11.42 11.40 18.71
C ASN A 209 -10.83 9.99 18.54
N ARG A 210 -9.74 9.83 17.76
CA ARG A 210 -9.08 8.53 17.54
C ARG A 210 -7.55 8.66 17.60
N PRO A 211 -6.97 8.89 18.80
CA PRO A 211 -5.54 9.09 18.96
C PRO A 211 -4.71 7.85 18.57
N ALA A 212 -5.17 6.65 18.89
CA ALA A 212 -4.47 5.41 18.54
C ALA A 212 -4.40 5.18 17.01
N LEU A 213 -5.51 5.43 16.30
CA LEU A 213 -5.54 5.38 14.83
C LEU A 213 -4.62 6.44 14.22
N HIS A 214 -4.62 7.65 14.77
CA HIS A 214 -3.75 8.73 14.32
C HIS A 214 -2.26 8.37 14.45
N SER A 215 -1.85 7.88 15.64
CA SER A 215 -0.48 7.42 15.90
C SER A 215 -0.06 6.34 14.90
N LEU A 216 -0.90 5.32 14.70
CA LEU A 216 -0.60 4.23 13.75
C LEU A 216 -0.41 4.76 12.33
N VAL A 217 -1.33 5.60 11.85
CA VAL A 217 -1.26 6.17 10.50
C VAL A 217 0.00 7.02 10.33
N GLU A 218 0.35 7.82 11.33
CA GLU A 218 1.57 8.64 11.32
C GLU A 218 2.84 7.77 11.27
N THR A 219 2.92 6.72 12.09
CA THR A 219 4.05 5.76 12.02
C THR A 219 4.17 5.14 10.63
N LEU A 220 3.07 4.60 10.08
CA LEU A 220 3.10 3.95 8.77
C LEU A 220 3.45 4.92 7.63
N ILE A 221 2.89 6.14 7.64
CA ILE A 221 3.20 7.17 6.64
C ILE A 221 4.68 7.53 6.71
N THR A 222 5.18 7.85 7.91
CA THR A 222 6.56 8.33 8.07
C THR A 222 7.61 7.25 7.81
N THR A 223 7.28 5.97 8.00
CA THR A 223 8.15 4.86 7.59
C THR A 223 8.07 4.62 6.09
N CYS A 224 6.88 4.61 5.47
CA CYS A 224 6.76 4.44 4.01
C CYS A 224 7.39 5.61 3.22
N ALA A 225 7.35 6.83 3.77
CA ALA A 225 7.93 8.02 3.17
C ALA A 225 9.45 7.90 2.92
N ILE A 226 10.16 7.11 3.74
CA ILE A 226 11.63 6.99 3.66
C ILE A 226 12.12 6.49 2.29
N ARG A 227 11.26 5.73 1.57
CA ARG A 227 11.52 5.25 0.20
C ARG A 227 11.72 6.37 -0.81
N TYR A 228 11.21 7.55 -0.49
CA TYR A 228 11.19 8.72 -1.36
C TYR A 228 12.08 9.84 -0.83
N ASP A 229 12.71 9.65 0.33
CA ASP A 229 13.65 10.61 0.89
C ASP A 229 15.02 10.49 0.22
N THR A 230 15.75 11.61 0.21
CA THR A 230 17.14 11.62 -0.22
C THR A 230 17.98 10.78 0.74
N PRO A 231 18.78 9.81 0.25
CA PRO A 231 19.67 9.04 1.10
C PRO A 231 20.64 9.95 1.90
N PRO A 232 21.04 9.56 3.11
CA PRO A 232 21.96 10.33 3.93
C PRO A 232 23.27 10.60 3.18
N THR A 233 23.74 11.85 3.23
CA THR A 233 25.03 12.24 2.64
C THR A 233 26.20 11.61 3.42
N ALA A 234 27.40 11.63 2.84
CA ALA A 234 28.61 11.19 3.52
C ALA A 234 28.82 11.92 4.88
N ILE A 235 28.41 13.19 4.97
CA ILE A 235 28.47 13.96 6.22
C ILE A 235 27.48 13.39 7.25
N ASN A 236 26.26 13.05 6.84
CA ASN A 236 25.27 12.46 7.74
C ASN A 236 25.73 11.09 8.27
N ILE A 237 26.36 10.29 7.41
CA ILE A 237 26.93 8.98 7.79
C ILE A 237 28.10 9.18 8.75
N ALA A 238 29.02 10.11 8.47
CA ALA A 238 30.13 10.41 9.36
C ALA A 238 29.66 10.91 10.74
N ALA A 239 28.64 11.77 10.78
CA ALA A 239 28.04 12.24 12.02
C ALA A 239 27.45 11.10 12.87
N LEU A 240 26.76 10.14 12.22
CA LEU A 240 26.26 8.93 12.88
C LEU A 240 27.40 8.11 13.49
N GLU A 241 28.47 7.89 12.74
CA GLU A 241 29.63 7.12 13.21
C GLU A 241 30.36 7.80 14.38
N ILE A 242 30.39 9.13 14.41
CA ILE A 242 30.91 9.88 15.55
C ILE A 242 30.05 9.60 16.80
N VAL A 243 28.73 9.76 16.71
CA VAL A 243 27.83 9.52 17.86
C VAL A 243 27.93 8.08 18.34
N ARG A 244 27.97 7.10 17.44
CA ARG A 244 28.13 5.68 17.78
C ARG A 244 29.39 5.37 18.58
N LYS A 245 30.50 6.08 18.31
CA LYS A 245 31.79 5.91 18.99
C LYS A 245 31.94 6.75 20.24
N SER A 246 31.34 7.93 20.27
CA SER A 246 31.48 8.90 21.36
C SER A 246 30.59 8.61 22.56
N PHE A 247 29.44 7.96 22.36
CA PHE A 247 28.49 7.63 23.43
C PHE A 247 28.54 6.13 23.79
N GLN A 248 28.59 5.85 25.09
CA GLN A 248 28.43 4.49 25.62
C GLN A 248 26.99 4.01 25.39
N GLU A 249 26.80 2.70 25.27
CA GLU A 249 25.46 2.11 25.13
C GLU A 249 24.58 2.49 26.32
N GLY A 250 23.35 2.91 26.05
CA GLY A 250 22.41 3.38 27.06
C GLY A 250 21.35 4.33 26.53
N PRO A 251 20.39 4.74 27.37
CA PRO A 251 19.24 5.56 26.95
C PRO A 251 19.66 6.94 26.43
N GLU A 252 20.76 7.52 26.93
CA GLU A 252 21.28 8.80 26.44
C GLU A 252 21.77 8.68 24.99
N LYS A 253 22.45 7.58 24.64
CA LYS A 253 22.89 7.32 23.27
C LYS A 253 21.71 7.19 22.33
N GLU A 254 20.68 6.45 22.74
CA GLU A 254 19.48 6.27 21.93
C GLU A 254 18.80 7.62 21.65
N LEU A 255 18.63 8.45 22.68
CA LEU A 255 18.06 9.79 22.56
C LEU A 255 18.85 10.67 21.57
N VAL A 256 20.19 10.61 21.60
CA VAL A 256 21.02 11.36 20.64
C VAL A 256 20.87 10.78 19.23
N LEU A 257 20.92 9.44 19.09
CA LEU A 257 20.81 8.75 17.81
C LEU A 257 19.50 9.05 17.10
N GLU A 258 18.37 9.08 17.82
CA GLU A 258 17.05 9.41 17.28
C GLU A 258 17.02 10.80 16.60
N ASN A 259 17.91 11.72 16.98
CA ASN A 259 18.01 13.04 16.36
C ASN A 259 18.94 13.07 15.13
N ILE A 260 19.73 12.02 14.88
CA ILE A 260 20.64 11.94 13.75
C ILE A 260 19.91 11.50 12.48
N VAL A 261 20.04 12.31 11.41
CA VAL A 261 19.40 12.04 10.09
C VAL A 261 19.80 10.66 9.55
N GLY A 262 21.09 10.33 9.58
CA GLY A 262 21.59 9.03 9.10
C GLY A 262 21.00 7.85 9.87
N TYR A 263 20.81 8.00 11.18
CA TYR A 263 20.24 6.94 12.02
C TYR A 263 18.78 6.69 11.70
N ARG A 264 17.96 7.74 11.71
CA ARG A 264 16.52 7.64 11.40
C ARG A 264 16.27 7.05 10.01
N TYR A 265 17.09 7.42 9.04
CA TYR A 265 17.00 6.86 7.70
C TYR A 265 17.33 5.37 7.68
N GLN A 266 18.45 4.99 8.31
CA GLN A 266 18.86 3.59 8.40
C GLN A 266 17.79 2.74 9.10
N GLN A 267 17.31 3.15 10.28
CA GLN A 267 16.28 2.41 11.01
C GLN A 267 14.99 2.23 10.21
N LYS A 268 14.45 3.30 9.61
CA LYS A 268 13.20 3.20 8.83
C LYS A 268 13.35 2.33 7.59
N MET A 269 14.52 2.35 6.95
CA MET A 269 14.81 1.46 5.82
C MET A 269 14.91 0.00 6.28
N GLU A 270 15.55 -0.26 7.42
CA GLU A 270 15.63 -1.59 8.03
C GLU A 270 14.24 -2.11 8.44
N ASP A 271 13.45 -1.27 9.10
CA ASP A 271 12.05 -1.53 9.45
C ASP A 271 11.23 -1.93 8.22
N LEU A 272 11.25 -1.11 7.18
CA LEU A 272 10.50 -1.37 5.96
C LEU A 272 10.91 -2.70 5.29
N GLN A 273 12.14 -3.17 5.52
CA GLN A 273 12.66 -4.42 4.98
C GLN A 273 12.54 -5.63 5.92
N SER A 274 12.27 -5.38 7.20
CA SER A 274 12.18 -6.40 8.25
C SER A 274 10.93 -7.25 8.11
N GLU A 275 11.05 -8.57 8.29
CA GLU A 275 9.92 -9.51 8.29
C GLU A 275 8.86 -9.17 9.33
N VAL A 276 9.25 -8.56 10.45
CA VAL A 276 8.37 -8.40 11.61
C VAL A 276 7.74 -7.01 11.69
N TRP A 277 8.32 -6.01 11.02
CA TRP A 277 8.00 -4.60 11.29
C TRP A 277 6.53 -4.23 11.10
N LEU A 278 5.94 -4.51 9.92
CA LEU A 278 4.60 -3.99 9.59
C LEU A 278 3.55 -4.57 10.54
N VAL A 279 3.50 -5.90 10.64
CA VAL A 279 2.54 -6.60 11.51
C VAL A 279 2.77 -6.21 12.96
N LYS A 280 4.01 -6.23 13.46
CA LYS A 280 4.32 -5.84 14.84
C LYS A 280 3.90 -4.40 15.12
N THR A 281 4.20 -3.46 14.22
CA THR A 281 3.82 -2.06 14.38
C THR A 281 2.30 -1.90 14.50
N ILE A 282 1.53 -2.60 13.67
CA ILE A 282 0.06 -2.55 13.74
C ILE A 282 -0.45 -3.17 15.05
N ARG A 283 0.08 -4.34 15.45
CA ARG A 283 -0.32 -5.03 16.69
C ARG A 283 0.04 -4.25 17.95
N ASP A 284 1.21 -3.62 17.98
CA ASP A 284 1.63 -2.77 19.10
C ASP A 284 0.68 -1.58 19.26
N HIS A 285 0.31 -0.92 18.16
CA HIS A 285 -0.69 0.16 18.18
C HIS A 285 -2.10 -0.32 18.56
N LEU A 286 -2.50 -1.54 18.17
CA LEU A 286 -3.75 -2.17 18.59
C LEU A 286 -3.78 -2.47 20.11
N ALA A 287 -2.61 -2.66 20.72
CA ALA A 287 -2.47 -2.88 22.16
C ALA A 287 -2.45 -1.55 22.96
N MET A 288 -2.21 -0.42 22.31
CA MET A 288 -2.26 0.90 22.96
C MET A 288 -3.70 1.25 23.40
N PRO A 289 -3.87 1.98 24.52
CA PRO A 289 -5.17 2.53 24.90
C PRO A 289 -5.63 3.62 23.91
N GLY A 290 -6.92 3.94 23.92
CA GLY A 290 -7.48 5.04 23.11
C GLY A 290 -8.20 4.62 21.83
N TRP A 291 -8.38 3.31 21.60
CA TRP A 291 -9.38 2.80 20.66
C TRP A 291 -10.79 2.97 21.26
N PRO A 292 -11.72 3.67 20.59
CA PRO A 292 -13.07 3.81 21.13
C PRO A 292 -13.83 2.48 21.05
N VAL A 293 -14.73 2.26 22.00
CA VAL A 293 -15.60 1.07 22.06
C VAL A 293 -16.76 1.24 21.09
N ASP A 294 -17.09 0.19 20.34
CA ASP A 294 -18.24 0.14 19.40
C ASP A 294 -18.30 1.32 18.43
N ASP A 295 -17.14 1.75 17.93
CA ASP A 295 -16.99 2.96 17.13
C ASP A 295 -17.33 2.79 15.65
N LYS A 296 -18.22 1.84 15.34
CA LYS A 296 -18.73 1.60 14.00
C LYS A 296 -19.30 2.90 13.45
N THR A 297 -18.75 3.36 12.35
CA THR A 297 -19.23 4.56 11.67
C THR A 297 -19.86 4.21 10.33
N SER A 298 -20.81 5.05 9.93
CA SER A 298 -21.27 5.06 8.55
C SER A 298 -20.22 5.76 7.67
N ARG A 299 -20.15 5.32 6.42
CA ARG A 299 -19.35 6.00 5.40
C ARG A 299 -19.75 7.47 5.33
N GLN A 300 -18.76 8.36 5.35
CA GLN A 300 -18.97 9.80 5.20
C GLN A 300 -19.57 10.12 3.83
N GLU A 301 -20.48 11.09 3.81
CA GLU A 301 -21.08 11.57 2.57
C GLU A 301 -20.02 12.20 1.68
N MET A 302 -19.91 11.67 0.46
CA MET A 302 -19.11 12.28 -0.60
C MET A 302 -20.07 13.08 -1.47
N PRO A 303 -19.93 14.41 -1.59
CA PRO A 303 -20.77 15.16 -2.52
C PRO A 303 -20.51 14.64 -3.95
N PRO A 304 -21.50 14.66 -4.86
CA PRO A 304 -21.45 13.96 -6.14
C PRO A 304 -20.19 14.32 -6.94
N MET A 305 -19.57 13.32 -7.57
CA MET A 305 -18.46 13.54 -8.49
C MET A 305 -19.00 14.13 -9.79
N SER A 306 -18.38 15.18 -10.31
CA SER A 306 -18.54 15.49 -11.73
C SER A 306 -17.97 14.30 -12.51
N SER A 307 -18.78 13.80 -13.43
CA SER A 307 -18.51 12.63 -14.26
C SER A 307 -17.22 12.81 -15.06
N THR A 308 -16.11 12.21 -14.62
CA THR A 308 -15.01 11.86 -15.51
C THR A 308 -15.34 10.50 -16.14
N PRO A 309 -15.27 10.32 -17.49
CA PRO A 309 -16.02 9.24 -18.14
C PRO A 309 -15.34 7.86 -18.10
N TYR A 310 -14.22 7.66 -17.41
CA TYR A 310 -13.37 6.48 -17.65
C TYR A 310 -12.75 5.80 -16.43
N ILE A 311 -13.23 6.08 -15.22
CA ILE A 311 -12.93 5.19 -14.09
C ILE A 311 -14.11 4.23 -13.98
N ARG A 312 -13.88 2.92 -14.19
CA ARG A 312 -14.92 1.92 -13.93
C ARG A 312 -15.45 2.20 -12.51
N PRO A 313 -16.77 2.40 -12.33
CA PRO A 313 -17.31 2.61 -11.00
C PRO A 313 -16.89 1.44 -10.11
N PHE A 314 -16.52 1.77 -8.87
CA PHE A 314 -16.15 0.80 -7.84
C PHE A 314 -17.30 -0.22 -7.72
N ARG A 315 -17.14 -1.41 -8.30
CA ARG A 315 -18.06 -2.52 -8.09
C ARG A 315 -17.72 -3.09 -6.72
N VAL A 316 -18.46 -2.69 -5.70
CA VAL A 316 -18.64 -3.53 -4.53
C VAL A 316 -19.33 -4.78 -5.08
N TYR A 317 -18.59 -5.87 -5.24
CA TYR A 317 -19.23 -7.15 -5.49
C TYR A 317 -20.01 -7.49 -4.21
N ASN A 318 -21.33 -7.32 -4.27
CA ASN A 318 -22.21 -8.01 -3.34
C ASN A 318 -22.03 -9.49 -3.66
N PHE A 319 -21.18 -10.17 -2.91
CA PHE A 319 -21.21 -11.62 -2.85
C PHE A 319 -22.51 -11.98 -2.12
N LEU A 320 -23.55 -12.27 -2.92
CA LEU A 320 -24.74 -13.00 -2.49
C LEU A 320 -24.55 -14.48 -2.83
#